data_AF-A0A933H641-F1
#
_entry.id   AF-A0A933H641-F1
#
_cell.length_a   1.000
_cell.length_b   1.000
_cell.length_c   1.000
_cell.angle_alpha   90.00
_cell.angle_beta   90.00
_cell.angle_gamma   90.00
#
_symmetry.space_group_name_H-M   'P 1'
#
loop_
_entity.id
_entity.type
_entity.pdbx_description
1 polymer ?
#
loop_
_entity_poly.entity_id
_entity_poly.type
_entity_poly.pdbx_seq_one_letter_code
_entity_poly.pdbx_strand_id
1 'polypeptide(L)'
;EWGHVVLLKGAFTVIAAPDGRAVIEPFATAALAKAGSGDVLSGIIGGLLAQKVEPFEAAIAGGFIHGRAAEIAAQESGATVSIVASDIVGAIAKAIKEIL
;
A
#
# COMPACT_ATOMS: atom_id res chain seq x y z
N GLU A 1 11.58 24.54 -0.47
CA GLU A 1 10.51 23.54 -0.66
C GLU A 1 11.13 22.26 -1.22
N TRP A 2 10.64 21.08 -0.85
CA TRP A 2 11.24 19.80 -1.25
C TRP A 2 10.63 19.22 -2.54
N GLY A 3 9.44 19.65 -2.97
CA GLY A 3 8.86 19.28 -4.27
C GLY A 3 8.55 17.78 -4.46
N HIS A 4 8.28 17.05 -3.38
CA HIS A 4 8.09 15.60 -3.40
C HIS A 4 6.69 15.16 -2.99
N VAL A 5 6.26 14.02 -3.52
CA VAL A 5 5.13 13.25 -2.97
C VAL A 5 5.57 12.57 -1.69
N VAL A 6 4.79 12.72 -0.62
CA VAL A 6 5.06 12.13 0.68
C VAL A 6 3.95 11.15 1.03
N LEU A 7 4.33 9.90 1.33
CA LEU A 7 3.44 8.89 1.88
C LEU A 7 3.78 8.69 3.36
N LEU A 8 2.93 9.22 4.24
CA LEU A 8 3.04 9.12 5.68
C LEU A 8 2.32 7.86 6.18
N LYS A 9 3.10 6.80 6.41
CA LYS A 9 2.58 5.50 6.84
C LYS A 9 1.96 5.57 8.24
N GLY A 10 0.88 4.83 8.40
CA GLY A 10 0.15 4.63 9.64
C GLY A 10 -1.20 3.96 9.38
N ALA A 11 -2.01 3.80 10.42
CA ALA A 11 -3.44 3.62 10.22
C ALA A 11 -3.97 4.87 9.50
N PHE A 12 -4.75 4.68 8.44
CA PHE A 12 -5.17 5.77 7.55
C PHE A 12 -3.98 6.54 6.96
N THR A 13 -3.13 5.83 6.22
CA THR A 13 -1.94 6.40 5.57
C THR A 13 -2.32 7.64 4.75
N VAL A 14 -1.56 8.73 4.92
CA VAL A 14 -1.79 10.00 4.22
C VAL A 14 -0.79 10.14 3.09
N ILE A 15 -1.27 10.48 1.90
CA ILE A 15 -0.45 10.72 0.71
C ILE A 15 -0.66 12.16 0.29
N ALA A 16 0.41 12.95 0.27
CA ALA A 16 0.37 14.38 -0.06
C ALA A 16 1.29 14.71 -1.23
N ALA A 17 0.81 15.54 -2.15
CA ALA A 17 1.57 16.09 -3.27
C ALA A 17 2.01 17.53 -3.00
N PRO A 18 3.08 18.02 -3.65
CA PRO A 18 3.58 19.38 -3.45
C PRO A 18 2.63 20.46 -3.97
N ASP A 19 1.65 20.10 -4.79
CA ASP A 19 0.62 21.01 -5.34
C ASP A 19 -0.60 21.18 -4.42
N GLY A 20 -0.54 20.64 -3.20
CA GLY A 20 -1.60 20.76 -2.20
C GLY A 20 -2.65 19.64 -2.24
N ARG A 21 -2.58 18.71 -3.20
CA ARG A 21 -3.45 17.52 -3.18
C ARG A 21 -3.06 16.60 -2.01
N ALA A 22 -4.06 15.98 -1.39
CA ALA A 22 -3.87 14.95 -0.38
C ALA A 22 -4.97 13.89 -0.45
N VAL A 23 -4.62 12.64 -0.14
CA VAL A 23 -5.53 11.49 -0.05
C VAL A 23 -5.24 10.73 1.24
N ILE A 24 -6.28 10.13 1.82
CA ILE A 24 -6.19 9.25 2.97
C ILE A 24 -6.62 7.86 2.54
N GLU A 25 -5.76 6.88 2.76
CA GLU A 25 -6.05 5.47 2.51
C GLU A 25 -7.08 4.94 3.53
N PRO A 26 -8.07 4.13 3.12
CA PRO A 26 -9.15 3.68 3.99
C PRO A 26 -8.77 2.53 4.95
N PHE A 27 -7.49 2.17 5.03
CA PHE A 27 -7.03 0.97 5.75
C PHE A 27 -6.52 1.27 7.17
N ALA A 28 -7.03 0.51 8.13
CA ALA A 28 -6.55 0.48 9.51
C ALA A 28 -6.53 -0.97 10.02
N THR A 29 -5.52 -1.75 9.62
CA THR A 29 -5.40 -3.18 9.95
C THR A 29 -4.07 -3.52 10.62
N ALA A 30 -4.13 -4.36 11.65
CA ALA A 30 -2.95 -4.90 12.32
C ALA A 30 -2.15 -5.88 11.42
N ALA A 31 -2.74 -6.36 10.32
CA ALA A 31 -2.04 -7.20 9.34
C ALA A 31 -0.83 -6.47 8.70
N LEU A 32 -0.86 -5.13 8.66
CA LEU A 32 0.23 -4.30 8.17
C LEU A 32 1.29 -3.95 9.22
N ALA A 33 1.02 -4.19 10.51
CA ALA A 33 1.95 -3.88 11.60
C ALA A 33 3.05 -4.97 11.72
N LYS A 34 3.75 -5.23 10.61
CA LYS A 34 4.72 -6.32 10.45
C LYS A 34 6.00 -5.81 9.82
N ALA A 35 7.13 -6.36 10.26
CA ALA A 35 8.42 -6.11 9.63
C ALA A 35 8.37 -6.52 8.14
N GLY A 36 8.96 -5.71 7.27
CA GLY A 36 8.98 -5.94 5.82
C GLY A 36 7.75 -5.45 5.05
N SER A 37 6.62 -5.13 5.70
CA SER A 37 5.43 -4.58 5.02
C SER A 37 5.75 -3.29 4.24
N GLY A 38 6.55 -2.41 4.84
CA GLY A 38 7.01 -1.17 4.20
C GLY A 38 7.88 -1.41 2.94
N ASP A 39 8.63 -2.51 2.89
CA ASP A 39 9.43 -2.88 1.73
C ASP A 39 8.52 -3.39 0.60
N VAL A 40 7.48 -4.15 0.95
CA VAL A 40 6.44 -4.59 -0.01
C VAL A 40 5.73 -3.38 -0.62
N LEU A 41 5.26 -2.43 0.21
CA LEU A 41 4.67 -1.18 -0.25
C LEU A 41 5.60 -0.41 -1.20
N SER A 42 6.88 -0.27 -0.83
CA SER A 42 7.86 0.44 -1.65
C SER A 42 8.10 -0.27 -2.99
N GLY A 43 8.12 -1.60 -3.00
CA GLY A 43 8.23 -2.41 -4.21
C GLY A 43 7.03 -2.25 -5.14
N ILE A 44 5.80 -2.22 -4.60
CA ILE A 44 4.58 -1.97 -5.38
C ILE A 44 4.66 -0.59 -6.04
N ILE A 45 4.96 0.46 -5.27
CA ILE A 45 5.07 1.84 -5.79
C ILE A 45 6.20 1.93 -6.83
N GLY A 46 7.36 1.34 -6.55
CA GLY A 46 8.48 1.29 -7.50
C GLY A 46 8.11 0.60 -8.82
N GLY A 47 7.34 -0.49 -8.76
CA GLY A 47 6.82 -1.17 -9.96
C GLY A 47 5.84 -0.32 -10.77
N LEU A 48 4.99 0.48 -10.12
CA LEU A 48 4.08 1.43 -10.78
C LEU A 48 4.85 2.59 -11.42
N LEU A 49 5.83 3.15 -10.71
CA LEU A 49 6.71 4.19 -11.23
C LEU A 49 7.51 3.69 -12.45
N ALA A 50 8.01 2.45 -12.42
CA ALA A 50 8.70 1.83 -13.56
C ALA A 50 7.79 1.68 -14.79
N GLN A 51 6.48 1.59 -14.59
CA GLN A 51 5.46 1.59 -15.64
C GLN A 51 5.05 3.00 -16.10
N LYS A 52 5.73 4.05 -15.60
CA LYS A 52 5.47 5.47 -15.90
C LYS A 52 4.14 6.01 -15.35
N VAL A 53 3.63 5.41 -14.27
CA VAL A 53 2.55 6.03 -13.49
C VAL A 53 3.13 7.24 -12.77
N GLU A 54 2.39 8.34 -12.78
CA GLU A 54 2.79 9.58 -12.10
C GLU A 54 2.97 9.36 -10.57
N PRO A 55 3.92 10.04 -9.90
CA PRO A 55 4.30 9.68 -8.53
C PRO A 55 3.18 9.74 -7.50
N PHE A 56 2.24 10.68 -7.63
CA PHE A 56 1.13 10.82 -6.69
C PHE A 56 0.12 9.68 -6.87
N GLU A 57 -0.22 9.38 -8.11
CA GLU A 57 -1.11 8.30 -8.50
C GLU A 57 -0.49 6.92 -8.19
N ALA A 58 0.83 6.78 -8.36
CA ALA A 58 1.57 5.57 -7.99
C ALA A 58 1.55 5.35 -6.46
N ALA A 59 1.70 6.41 -5.66
CA ALA A 59 1.62 6.34 -4.21
C ALA A 59 0.20 5.95 -3.73
N ILE A 60 -0.85 6.51 -4.35
CA ILE A 60 -2.25 6.17 -4.06
C ILE A 60 -2.54 4.71 -4.42
N ALA A 61 -2.30 4.33 -5.67
CA ALA A 61 -2.56 2.97 -6.11
C ALA A 61 -1.72 1.95 -5.32
N GLY A 62 -0.45 2.26 -5.05
CA GLY A 62 0.43 1.40 -4.27
C GLY A 62 0.01 1.26 -2.81
N GLY A 63 -0.38 2.36 -2.16
CA GLY A 63 -0.95 2.36 -0.80
C GLY A 63 -2.21 1.50 -0.72
N PHE A 64 -3.11 1.67 -1.68
CA PHE A 64 -4.36 0.94 -1.74
C PHE A 64 -4.16 -0.56 -1.98
N ILE A 65 -3.37 -0.93 -2.99
CA ILE A 65 -3.06 -2.34 -3.32
C ILE A 65 -2.41 -3.02 -2.11
N HIS A 66 -1.48 -2.35 -1.44
CA HIS A 66 -0.81 -2.88 -0.24
C HIS A 66 -1.79 -3.12 0.92
N GLY A 67 -2.65 -2.15 1.22
CA GLY A 67 -3.68 -2.28 2.25
C GLY A 67 -4.66 -3.42 1.95
N ARG A 68 -5.15 -3.47 0.71
CA ARG A 68 -6.10 -4.49 0.28
C ARG A 68 -5.50 -5.89 0.26
N ALA A 69 -4.25 -6.03 -0.18
CA ALA A 69 -3.54 -7.30 -0.14
C ALA A 69 -3.38 -7.82 1.30
N ALA A 70 -3.14 -6.94 2.26
CA ALA A 70 -3.04 -7.33 3.67
C ALA A 70 -4.39 -7.78 4.26
N GLU A 71 -5.50 -7.15 3.87
CA GLU A 71 -6.85 -7.60 4.25
C GLU A 71 -7.17 -8.98 3.67
N ILE A 72 -6.89 -9.20 2.38
CA ILE A 72 -7.08 -10.49 1.72
C ILE A 72 -6.25 -11.57 2.43
N ALA A 73 -4.97 -11.31 2.67
CA ALA A 73 -4.09 -12.25 3.38
C ALA A 73 -4.63 -12.59 4.78
N ALA A 74 -5.09 -11.58 5.53
CA ALA A 74 -5.68 -11.76 6.85
C ALA A 74 -6.99 -12.56 6.83
N GLN A 75 -7.82 -12.36 5.80
CA GLN A 75 -9.06 -13.14 5.62
C GLN A 75 -8.74 -14.60 5.30
N GLU A 76 -7.74 -14.86 4.45
CA GLU A 76 -7.35 -16.22 4.07
C GLU A 76 -6.66 -16.99 5.20
N SER A 77 -5.89 -16.31 6.05
CA SER A 77 -5.27 -16.93 7.23
C SER A 77 -6.25 -17.07 8.41
N GLY A 78 -7.36 -16.34 8.39
CA GLY A 78 -8.30 -16.22 9.50
C GLY A 78 -7.80 -15.38 10.68
N ALA A 79 -6.63 -14.72 10.57
CA ALA A 79 -6.07 -13.90 11.64
C ALA A 79 -5.10 -12.82 11.13
N THR A 80 -5.18 -11.62 11.72
CA THR A 80 -4.24 -10.52 11.43
C THR A 80 -2.88 -10.72 12.08
N VAL A 81 -2.81 -11.46 13.19
CA VAL A 81 -1.59 -11.64 13.99
C VAL A 81 -0.56 -12.54 13.30
N SER A 82 -1.01 -13.51 12.50
CA SER A 82 -0.14 -14.48 11.82
C SER A 82 0.46 -13.96 10.52
N ILE A 83 -0.03 -12.84 9.99
CA ILE A 83 0.41 -12.29 8.71
C ILE A 83 1.88 -11.87 8.77
N VAL A 84 2.62 -12.28 7.75
CA VAL A 84 3.97 -11.82 7.45
C VAL A 84 4.02 -11.12 6.08
N ALA A 85 5.12 -10.41 5.78
CA ALA A 85 5.25 -9.64 4.55
C ALA A 85 5.06 -10.49 3.27
N SER A 86 5.51 -11.75 3.26
CA SER A 86 5.34 -12.65 2.10
C SER A 86 3.89 -13.01 1.84
N ASP A 87 3.03 -13.05 2.85
CA ASP A 87 1.60 -13.32 2.66
C ASP A 87 0.94 -12.16 1.93
N ILE A 88 1.33 -10.92 2.28
CA ILE A 88 0.91 -9.71 1.58
C ILE A 88 1.35 -9.77 0.12
N VAL A 89 2.61 -10.16 -0.15
CA VAL A 89 3.11 -10.34 -1.52
C VAL A 89 2.27 -11.36 -2.29
N GLY A 90 1.93 -12.49 -1.68
CA GLY A 90 1.08 -13.53 -2.28
C GLY A 90 -0.33 -13.05 -2.62
N ALA A 91 -0.83 -12.03 -1.94
CA ALA A 91 -2.16 -11.46 -2.17
C ALA A 91 -2.18 -10.27 -3.15
N ILE A 92 -1.04 -9.72 -3.58
CA ILE A 92 -0.98 -8.54 -4.47
C ILE A 92 -1.79 -8.76 -5.76
N ALA A 93 -1.63 -9.91 -6.41
CA ALA A 93 -2.33 -10.19 -7.67
C ALA A 93 -3.86 -10.21 -7.50
N LYS A 94 -4.35 -10.70 -6.35
CA LYS A 94 -5.78 -10.71 -6.02
C LYS A 94 -6.28 -9.28 -5.77
N ALA A 95 -5.52 -8.49 -5.00
CA ALA A 95 -5.86 -7.09 -4.75
C ALA A 95 -5.95 -6.28 -6.04
N ILE A 96 -5.00 -6.44 -6.97
CA ILE A 96 -5.03 -5.76 -8.27
C ILE A 96 -6.27 -6.18 -9.09
N LYS A 97 -6.61 -7.47 -9.09
CA LYS A 97 -7.77 -8.00 -9.82
C LYS A 97 -9.11 -7.47 -9.31
N GLU A 98 -9.22 -7.05 -8.06
CA GLU A 98 -10.46 -6.45 -7.55
C GLU A 98 -10.68 -5.00 -8.03
N ILE A 99 -9.62 -4.36 -8.55
CA ILE A 99 -9.62 -2.95 -8.94
C ILE A 99 -9.67 -2.77 -10.47
N LEU A 100 -9.30 -3.81 -11.24
CA LEU A 100 -9.30 -3.86 -12.70
C LEU A 100 -10.43 -4.74 -13.25
#